data_AF-A0A8K0TW35-F1
#
_entry.id   AF-A0A8K0TW35-F1
#
_cell.length_a   1.000
_cell.length_b   1.000
_cell.length_c   1.000
_cell.angle_alpha   90.00
_cell.angle_beta   90.00
_cell.angle_gamma   90.00
#
_symmetry.space_group_name_H-M   'P 1'
#
loop_
_entity.id
_entity.type
_entity.pdbx_description
1 polymer ?
#
loop_
_entity_poly.entity_id
_entity_poly.type
_entity_poly.pdbx_seq_one_letter_code
_entity_poly.pdbx_strand_id
1 'polypeptide(L)'
;MDSQISPPVDFQKFAIDVAHRLSSLQYFLDASEDLLRLNNLLTDADVKCHGRKILAMTEAARMTLNHAGLKLHLFTSCSPKFQPFKSAYFKMLVLVCQHRHEFQPELQGRVNRLLLPLTTRLVIFRNNDPYAQLGIAESMKSLRMGSELKKAPPQNAGDAHRTCLLSTSNNIAASMPPPDAFPPKPPSKEERDKRFFKKKMLFSMAIPRLRPVHRQHPVHPVLDIKSSGTDDESAPSTPRVFARTRRHFGIFCTGKQSGRA
;
A
#
# COMPACT_ATOMS: atom_id res chain seq x y z
N MET A 1 48.74 6.52 -11.16
CA MET A 1 47.30 6.33 -11.44
C MET A 1 46.92 5.05 -10.71
N ASP A 2 46.83 5.14 -9.38
CA ASP A 2 46.66 3.98 -8.52
C ASP A 2 45.18 3.66 -8.40
N SER A 3 44.77 2.55 -9.01
CA SER A 3 43.51 1.90 -8.75
C SER A 3 43.50 1.43 -7.29
N GLN A 4 42.88 2.22 -6.41
CA GLN A 4 42.52 1.76 -5.08
C GLN A 4 41.47 0.66 -5.20
N ILE A 5 41.96 -0.58 -5.31
CA ILE A 5 41.16 -1.79 -5.16
C ILE A 5 40.85 -1.88 -3.67
N SER A 6 39.72 -1.27 -3.26
CA SER A 6 39.07 -1.64 -2.01
C SER A 6 38.87 -3.15 -2.02
N PRO A 7 39.15 -3.88 -0.93
CA PRO A 7 38.80 -5.29 -0.86
C PRO A 7 37.31 -5.44 -1.16
N PRO A 8 36.88 -6.47 -1.90
CA PRO A 8 35.47 -6.74 -2.11
C PRO A 8 34.90 -7.02 -0.71
N VAL A 9 34.29 -6.00 -0.10
CA VAL A 9 33.42 -6.21 1.05
C VAL A 9 32.43 -7.25 0.58
N ASP A 10 32.45 -8.43 1.20
CA ASP A 10 31.54 -9.50 0.84
C ASP A 10 30.12 -9.00 1.08
N PHE A 11 29.51 -8.50 0.00
CA PHE A 11 28.19 -7.88 0.03
C PHE A 11 27.17 -8.87 0.60
N GLN A 12 27.40 -10.18 0.41
CA GLN A 12 26.55 -11.20 1.01
C GLN A 12 26.62 -11.17 2.53
N LYS A 13 27.81 -11.18 3.12
CA LYS A 13 28.00 -11.10 4.56
C LYS A 13 27.40 -9.81 5.13
N PHE A 14 27.65 -8.67 4.47
CA PHE A 14 27.05 -7.40 4.83
C PHE A 14 25.52 -7.46 4.80
N ALA A 15 24.94 -7.97 3.71
CA ALA A 15 23.49 -8.02 3.56
C ALA A 15 22.82 -8.94 4.58
N ILE A 16 23.47 -10.06 4.94
CA ILE A 16 22.97 -10.97 5.98
C ILE A 16 22.99 -10.28 7.34
N ASP A 17 24.12 -9.64 7.71
CA ASP A 17 24.25 -8.92 8.98
C ASP A 17 23.22 -7.80 9.11
N VAL A 18 23.12 -6.95 8.08
CA VAL A 18 22.18 -5.82 8.07
C VAL A 18 20.73 -6.31 8.07
N ALA A 19 20.38 -7.34 7.29
CA ALA A 19 19.04 -7.93 7.34
C ALA A 19 18.68 -8.45 8.75
N HIS A 20 19.63 -9.12 9.40
CA HIS A 20 19.46 -9.59 10.77
C HIS A 20 19.26 -8.43 11.75
N ARG A 21 20.08 -7.38 11.69
CA ARG A 21 19.91 -6.20 12.56
C ARG A 21 18.62 -5.43 12.28
N LEU A 22 18.21 -5.30 11.01
CA LEU A 22 16.92 -4.71 10.61
C LEU A 22 15.71 -5.53 11.08
N SER A 23 15.90 -6.81 11.40
CA SER A 23 14.86 -7.65 12.01
C SER A 23 14.60 -7.32 13.50
N SER A 24 15.49 -6.55 14.13
CA SER A 24 15.38 -6.11 15.53
C SER A 24 15.17 -4.60 15.62
N LEU A 25 14.15 -4.16 16.37
CA LEU A 25 13.90 -2.74 16.56
C LEU A 25 15.05 -2.03 17.30
N GLN A 26 15.77 -2.75 18.17
CA GLN A 26 16.89 -2.18 18.94
C GLN A 26 18.05 -1.73 18.05
N TYR A 27 18.37 -2.51 17.01
CA TYR A 27 19.50 -2.25 16.10
C TYR A 27 19.07 -1.67 14.76
N PHE A 28 17.76 -1.38 14.60
CA PHE A 28 17.17 -0.99 13.34
C PHE A 28 17.78 0.30 12.77
N LEU A 29 17.96 1.31 13.62
CA LEU A 29 18.43 2.63 13.18
C LEU A 29 19.86 2.55 12.68
N ASP A 30 20.76 1.93 13.45
CA ASP A 30 22.16 1.74 13.09
C ASP A 30 22.28 0.94 11.78
N ALA A 31 21.55 -0.16 11.66
CA ALA A 31 21.56 -0.99 10.45
C ALA A 31 20.97 -0.27 9.22
N SER A 32 19.95 0.57 9.43
CA SER A 32 19.40 1.38 8.34
C SER A 32 20.37 2.45 7.87
N GLU A 33 21.15 3.03 8.80
CA GLU A 33 22.19 3.99 8.45
C GLU A 33 23.32 3.33 7.67
N ASP A 34 23.78 2.14 8.09
CA ASP A 34 24.77 1.35 7.35
C ASP A 34 24.32 1.07 5.91
N LEU A 35 23.05 0.69 5.72
CA LEU A 35 22.48 0.47 4.39
C LEU A 35 22.41 1.76 3.56
N LEU A 36 22.06 2.89 4.19
CA LEU A 36 22.00 4.19 3.51
C LEU A 36 23.40 4.71 3.16
N ARG A 37 24.43 4.45 3.98
CA ARG A 37 25.83 4.77 3.67
C ARG A 37 26.32 3.96 2.48
N LEU A 38 25.94 2.69 2.41
CA LEU A 38 26.26 1.83 1.26
C LEU A 38 25.67 2.37 -0.05
N ASN A 39 24.52 3.06 -0.03
CA ASN A 39 23.93 3.67 -1.23
C ASN A 39 24.86 4.64 -1.95
N ASN A 40 25.64 5.42 -1.20
CA ASN A 40 26.56 6.40 -1.79
C ASN A 40 27.73 5.72 -2.50
N LEU A 41 27.94 4.42 -2.26
CA LEU A 41 28.99 3.59 -2.86
C LEU A 41 28.45 2.66 -3.95
N LEU A 42 27.13 2.45 -4.01
CA LEU A 42 26.50 1.54 -4.96
C LEU A 42 26.51 2.14 -6.36
N THR A 43 27.10 1.41 -7.31
CA THR A 43 26.95 1.70 -8.74
C THR A 43 25.70 1.00 -9.30
N ASP A 44 25.22 1.47 -10.46
CA ASP A 44 24.08 0.85 -11.17
C ASP A 44 24.33 -0.65 -11.46
N ALA A 45 25.59 -1.02 -11.70
CA ALA A 45 26.00 -2.42 -11.90
C ALA A 45 25.84 -3.25 -10.61
N ASP A 46 26.21 -2.70 -9.46
CA ASP A 46 26.04 -3.36 -8.17
C ASP A 46 24.57 -3.57 -7.85
N VAL A 47 23.72 -2.59 -8.15
CA VAL A 47 22.27 -2.73 -7.97
C VAL A 47 21.69 -3.82 -8.87
N LYS A 48 22.16 -3.96 -10.11
CA LYS A 48 21.78 -5.06 -10.99
C LYS A 48 22.16 -6.42 -10.41
N CYS A 49 23.38 -6.55 -9.89
CA CYS A 49 23.90 -7.79 -9.33
C CYS A 49 23.30 -8.14 -7.95
N HIS A 50 22.99 -7.13 -7.13
CA HIS A 50 22.60 -7.30 -5.74
C HIS A 50 21.19 -6.83 -5.40
N GLY A 51 20.39 -6.44 -6.40
CA GLY A 51 19.04 -5.92 -6.19
C GLY A 51 18.15 -6.84 -5.37
N ARG A 52 18.26 -8.16 -5.53
CA ARG A 52 17.51 -9.13 -4.71
C ARG A 52 17.82 -9.00 -3.22
N LYS A 53 19.09 -8.76 -2.86
CA LYS A 53 19.56 -8.61 -1.48
C LYS A 53 19.13 -7.25 -0.90
N ILE A 54 19.29 -6.16 -1.66
CA ILE A 54 18.82 -4.82 -1.27
C ILE A 54 17.31 -4.84 -0.96
N LEU A 55 16.55 -5.50 -1.84
CA LEU A 55 15.12 -5.63 -1.70
C LEU A 55 14.74 -6.46 -0.46
N ALA A 56 15.44 -7.57 -0.23
CA ALA A 56 15.21 -8.42 0.95
C ALA A 56 15.49 -7.67 2.27
N MET A 57 16.57 -6.89 2.36
CA MET A 57 16.85 -6.05 3.54
C MET A 57 15.73 -5.03 3.78
N THR A 58 15.28 -4.35 2.72
CA THR A 58 14.21 -3.35 2.83
C THR A 58 12.86 -3.99 3.20
N GLU A 59 12.58 -5.19 2.68
CA GLU A 59 11.39 -5.97 3.05
C GLU A 59 11.45 -6.47 4.50
N ALA A 60 12.62 -6.92 4.98
CA ALA A 60 12.82 -7.30 6.38
C ALA A 60 12.51 -6.10 7.30
N ALA A 61 13.06 -4.92 6.98
CA ALA A 61 12.75 -3.69 7.71
C ALA A 61 11.24 -3.40 7.75
N ARG A 62 10.54 -3.56 6.61
CA ARG A 62 9.08 -3.39 6.53
C ARG A 62 8.35 -4.35 7.48
N MET A 63 8.74 -5.61 7.49
CA MET A 63 8.13 -6.64 8.34
C MET A 63 8.31 -6.31 9.82
N THR A 64 9.53 -5.94 10.24
CA THR A 64 9.82 -5.54 11.63
C THR A 64 8.94 -4.40 12.09
N LEU A 65 8.82 -3.34 11.28
CA LEU A 65 8.01 -2.18 11.64
C LEU A 65 6.51 -2.52 11.68
N ASN A 66 6.03 -3.36 10.77
CA ASN A 66 4.64 -3.84 10.81
C ASN A 66 4.37 -4.69 12.06
N HIS A 67 5.30 -5.57 12.45
CA HIS A 67 5.20 -6.37 13.68
C HIS A 67 5.21 -5.50 14.94
N ALA A 68 5.94 -4.38 14.92
CA ALA A 68 5.89 -3.37 15.97
C ALA A 68 4.60 -2.49 15.91
N GLY A 69 3.67 -2.78 15.00
CA GLY A 69 2.38 -2.09 14.89
C GLY A 69 2.43 -0.74 14.16
N LEU A 70 3.53 -0.41 13.47
CA LEU A 70 3.63 0.82 12.70
C LEU A 70 2.87 0.72 11.38
N LYS A 71 2.05 1.73 11.10
CA LYS A 71 1.44 1.90 9.77
C LYS A 71 2.39 2.67 8.85
N LEU A 72 2.88 1.99 7.82
CA LEU A 72 3.87 2.53 6.87
C LEU A 72 3.20 3.25 5.68
N HIS A 73 2.46 4.32 5.96
CA HIS A 73 1.92 5.22 4.94
C HIS A 73 2.36 6.66 5.22
N LEU A 74 2.63 7.45 4.18
CA LEU A 74 3.08 8.84 4.32
C LEU A 74 2.15 9.70 5.19
N PHE A 75 0.83 9.57 4.99
CA PHE A 75 -0.20 10.38 5.64
C PHE A 75 -0.62 9.88 7.03
N THR A 76 -0.10 8.73 7.49
CA THR A 76 -0.47 8.20 8.81
C THR A 76 0.37 8.86 9.89
N SER A 77 -0.30 9.42 10.91
CA SER A 77 0.37 9.93 12.09
C SER A 77 1.13 8.80 12.80
N CYS A 78 2.35 9.09 13.21
CA CYS A 78 3.22 8.18 13.95
C CYS A 78 3.47 8.78 15.33
N SER A 79 3.54 7.94 16.37
CA SER A 79 4.00 8.39 17.69
C SER A 79 5.43 8.93 17.57
N PRO A 80 5.80 10.01 18.29
CA PRO A 80 7.15 10.57 18.24
C PRO A 80 8.25 9.55 18.50
N LYS A 81 7.99 8.58 19.39
CA LYS A 81 8.92 7.47 19.72
C LYS A 81 9.29 6.61 18.51
N PHE A 82 8.36 6.47 17.56
CA PHE A 82 8.50 5.61 16.39
C PHE A 82 8.86 6.38 15.11
N GLN A 83 8.88 7.72 15.19
CA GLN A 83 9.15 8.58 14.04
C GLN A 83 10.54 8.34 13.41
N PRO A 84 11.63 8.13 14.17
CA PRO A 84 12.94 7.85 13.58
C PRO A 84 12.94 6.58 12.72
N PHE A 85 12.32 5.51 13.19
CA PHE A 85 12.21 4.24 12.48
C PHE A 85 11.41 4.38 11.18
N LYS A 86 10.29 5.11 11.25
CA LYS A 86 9.48 5.41 10.07
C LYS A 86 10.28 6.23 9.05
N SER A 87 10.96 7.30 9.49
CA SER A 87 11.82 8.13 8.64
C SER A 87 12.91 7.29 7.96
N ALA A 88 13.64 6.48 8.72
CA ALA A 88 14.68 5.59 8.20
C ALA A 88 14.14 4.63 7.13
N TYR A 89 12.99 4.00 7.36
CA TYR A 89 12.34 3.16 6.38
C TYR A 89 11.98 3.90 5.09
N PHE A 90 11.42 5.11 5.20
CA PHE A 90 11.08 5.89 4.02
C PHE A 90 12.33 6.36 3.25
N LYS A 91 13.45 6.63 3.92
CA LYS A 91 14.74 6.89 3.26
C LYS A 91 15.23 5.65 2.49
N MET A 92 15.12 4.45 3.05
CA MET A 92 15.42 3.20 2.34
C MET A 92 14.50 2.98 1.12
N LEU A 93 13.22 3.34 1.22
CA LEU A 93 12.33 3.29 0.05
C LEU A 93 12.74 4.28 -1.05
N VAL A 94 13.21 5.47 -0.68
CA VAL A 94 13.71 6.45 -1.64
C VAL A 94 14.94 5.92 -2.37
N LEU A 95 15.86 5.24 -1.67
CA LEU A 95 16.99 4.53 -2.27
C LEU A 95 16.52 3.53 -3.33
N VAL A 96 15.55 2.67 -2.99
CA VAL A 96 15.00 1.70 -3.95
C VAL A 96 14.32 2.42 -5.13
N CYS A 97 13.72 3.58 -4.90
CA CYS A 97 13.08 4.37 -5.94
C CYS A 97 14.09 5.03 -6.90
N GLN A 98 15.25 5.47 -6.40
CA GLN A 98 16.32 6.06 -7.22
C GLN A 98 16.84 5.07 -8.26
N HIS A 99 17.07 3.84 -7.84
CA HIS A 99 17.62 2.80 -8.70
C HIS A 99 16.56 1.91 -9.37
N ARG A 100 15.30 2.36 -9.40
CA ARG A 100 14.15 1.56 -9.84
C ARG A 100 14.35 0.90 -11.20
N HIS A 101 15.03 1.58 -12.11
CA HIS A 101 15.26 1.12 -13.48
C HIS A 101 16.42 0.13 -13.62
N GLU A 102 17.27 0.03 -12.61
CA GLU A 102 18.43 -0.86 -12.59
C GLU A 102 18.10 -2.25 -12.03
N PHE A 103 16.94 -2.42 -11.37
CA PHE A 103 16.51 -3.74 -10.91
C PHE A 103 16.19 -4.67 -12.08
N GLN A 104 16.50 -5.96 -11.91
CA GLN A 104 16.14 -6.98 -12.88
C GLN A 104 14.61 -7.03 -13.13
N PRO A 105 14.15 -7.31 -14.35
CA PRO A 105 12.72 -7.29 -14.70
C PRO A 105 11.84 -8.18 -13.80
N GLU A 106 12.36 -9.31 -13.33
CA GLU A 106 11.64 -10.25 -12.46
C GLU A 106 11.35 -9.64 -11.08
N LEU A 107 12.20 -8.71 -10.62
CA LEU A 107 12.05 -8.01 -9.34
C LEU A 107 11.15 -6.79 -9.44
N GLN A 108 10.88 -6.27 -10.65
CA GLN A 108 10.15 -5.03 -10.85
C GLN A 108 8.75 -5.04 -10.21
N GLY A 109 8.05 -6.17 -10.27
CA GLY A 109 6.75 -6.35 -9.61
C GLY A 109 6.84 -6.25 -8.09
N ARG A 110 7.93 -6.72 -7.47
CA ARG A 110 8.17 -6.58 -6.03
C ARG A 110 8.57 -5.15 -5.68
N VAL A 111 9.46 -4.53 -6.45
CA VAL A 111 9.86 -3.11 -6.30
C VAL A 111 8.63 -2.21 -6.33
N ASN A 112 7.78 -2.33 -7.35
CA ASN A 112 6.57 -1.51 -7.46
C ASN A 112 5.64 -1.66 -6.24
N ARG A 113 5.46 -2.88 -5.71
CA ARG A 113 4.66 -3.15 -4.50
C ARG A 113 5.30 -2.60 -3.22
N LEU A 114 6.64 -2.63 -3.14
CA LEU A 114 7.38 -2.10 -2.01
C LEU A 114 7.32 -0.56 -1.97
N LEU A 115 7.33 0.08 -3.15
CA LEU A 115 7.25 1.53 -3.32
C LEU A 115 5.83 2.11 -3.20
N LEU A 116 4.78 1.27 -3.12
CA LEU A 116 3.40 1.73 -2.98
C LEU A 116 3.21 2.81 -1.89
N PRO A 117 3.77 2.65 -0.66
CA PRO A 117 3.70 3.68 0.38
C PRO A 117 4.22 5.06 -0.02
N LEU A 118 5.23 5.12 -0.91
CA LEU A 118 5.75 6.38 -1.42
C LEU A 118 4.87 6.97 -2.52
N THR A 119 4.21 6.12 -3.31
CA THR A 119 3.39 6.58 -4.44
C THR A 119 1.97 6.97 -4.07
N THR A 120 1.46 6.59 -2.90
CA THR A 120 0.10 6.95 -2.49
C THR A 120 -0.01 8.46 -2.26
N ARG A 121 -0.63 9.17 -3.21
CA ARG A 121 -0.86 10.62 -3.19
C ARG A 121 -2.11 11.04 -2.40
N LEU A 122 -2.44 10.31 -1.32
CA LEU A 122 -3.49 10.77 -0.41
C LEU A 122 -2.93 11.95 0.40
N VAL A 123 -3.00 13.14 -0.20
CA VAL A 123 -2.64 14.40 0.44
C VAL A 123 -3.85 14.82 1.26
N ILE A 124 -3.87 14.39 2.52
CA ILE A 124 -4.71 15.05 3.52
C ILE A 124 -3.95 16.33 3.84
N PHE A 125 -4.43 17.47 3.35
CA PHE A 125 -3.88 18.78 3.68
C PHE A 125 -3.97 18.98 5.20
N ARG A 126 -2.87 18.68 5.87
CA ARG A 126 -2.55 19.12 7.22
C ARG A 126 -1.43 20.14 7.04
N ASN A 127 -1.31 21.10 7.94
CA ASN A 127 -0.34 22.21 7.86
C ASN A 127 1.15 21.77 7.81
N ASN A 128 1.44 20.47 7.80
CA ASN A 128 2.78 19.91 7.78
C ASN A 128 2.94 19.01 6.55
N ASP A 129 3.99 19.26 5.76
CA ASP A 129 4.38 18.39 4.66
C ASP A 129 4.88 17.02 5.18
N PRO A 130 4.23 15.89 4.83
CA PRO A 130 4.65 14.57 5.28
C PRO A 130 6.07 14.21 4.80
N TYR A 131 6.51 14.74 3.65
CA TYR A 131 7.85 14.49 3.14
C TYR A 131 8.92 15.22 3.95
N ALA A 132 8.64 16.44 4.40
CA ALA A 132 9.53 17.21 5.27
C ALA A 132 9.66 16.55 6.65
N GLN A 133 8.54 16.10 7.24
CA GLN A 133 8.54 15.41 8.55
C GLN A 133 9.36 14.12 8.55
N LEU A 134 9.37 13.40 7.42
CA LEU A 134 10.14 12.17 7.26
C LEU A 134 11.58 12.43 6.81
N GLY A 135 11.98 13.67 6.54
CA GLY A 135 13.32 14.03 6.07
C GLY A 135 13.63 13.47 4.68
N ILE A 136 12.62 13.34 3.82
CA ILE A 136 12.74 12.81 2.45
C ILE A 136 12.33 13.83 1.37
N ALA A 137 11.95 15.05 1.76
CA ALA A 137 11.46 16.08 0.83
C ALA A 137 12.46 16.38 -0.28
N GLU A 138 13.72 16.64 0.07
CA GLU A 138 14.76 16.97 -0.91
C GLU A 138 15.08 15.80 -1.85
N SER A 139 15.15 14.58 -1.31
CA SER A 139 15.39 13.39 -2.12
C SER A 139 14.24 13.12 -3.11
N MET A 140 13.00 13.35 -2.70
CA MET A 140 11.83 13.22 -3.58
C MET A 140 11.77 14.33 -4.64
N LYS A 141 12.25 15.54 -4.35
CA LYS A 141 12.38 16.62 -5.35
C LYS A 141 13.43 16.26 -6.41
N SER A 142 14.60 15.77 -5.99
CA SER A 142 15.68 15.33 -6.87
C SER A 142 15.21 14.24 -7.84
N LEU A 143 14.45 13.25 -7.36
CA LEU A 143 13.85 12.19 -8.19
C LEU A 143 12.96 12.73 -9.31
N ARG A 144 12.18 13.80 -9.05
CA ARG A 144 11.29 14.38 -10.07
C ARG A 144 12.09 15.14 -11.13
N MET A 145 13.07 15.93 -10.70
CA MET A 145 13.92 16.71 -11.60
C MET A 145 14.79 15.83 -12.50
N GLY A 146 15.33 14.72 -11.98
CA GLY A 146 16.13 13.79 -12.78
C GLY A 146 15.36 13.12 -13.93
N SER A 147 14.03 13.00 -13.82
CA SER A 147 13.20 12.43 -14.89
C SER A 147 12.92 13.42 -16.04
N GLU A 148 12.96 14.72 -15.78
CA GLU A 148 12.69 15.78 -16.78
C GLU A 148 13.92 16.02 -17.69
N LEU A 149 15.14 15.72 -17.23
CA LEU A 149 16.38 16.00 -17.97
C LEU A 149 16.70 14.97 -19.08
N LYS A 150 15.94 13.87 -19.19
CA LYS A 150 16.06 12.88 -20.29
C LYS A 150 15.07 13.15 -21.42
N LYS A 151 14.79 14.42 -21.73
CA LYS A 151 14.06 14.80 -22.95
C LYS A 151 15.06 14.87 -24.12
N ALA A 152 14.66 14.26 -25.23
CA ALA A 152 15.43 13.88 -26.43
C ALA A 152 16.31 14.98 -27.09
N PRO A 153 17.23 14.61 -28.00
CA PRO A 153 18.11 15.55 -28.71
C PRO A 153 17.33 16.58 -29.53
N PRO A 154 17.90 17.78 -29.80
CA PRO A 154 17.25 18.81 -30.58
C PRO A 154 17.13 18.34 -32.03
N GLN A 155 15.92 17.91 -32.42
CA GLN A 155 15.61 17.83 -33.85
C GLN A 155 15.37 19.24 -34.36
N ASN A 156 16.05 19.52 -35.46
CA ASN A 156 16.29 20.81 -36.07
C ASN A 156 15.05 21.69 -36.25
N ALA A 157 15.33 22.99 -36.18
CA ALA A 157 14.44 24.08 -36.51
C ALA A 157 13.82 23.91 -37.90
N GLY A 158 12.49 23.97 -37.93
CA GLY A 158 11.66 24.19 -39.11
C GLY A 158 10.45 25.00 -38.68
N ASP A 159 10.24 26.10 -39.37
CA ASP A 159 9.40 27.24 -39.05
C ASP A 159 7.94 27.00 -38.64
N ALA A 160 7.43 28.01 -37.95
CA ALA A 160 6.03 28.47 -37.93
C ALA A 160 4.98 27.54 -37.30
N HIS A 161 4.59 27.84 -36.06
CA HIS A 161 3.39 28.65 -35.78
C HIS A 161 3.17 28.71 -34.27
N ARG A 162 2.91 29.92 -33.77
CA ARG A 162 2.34 30.15 -32.45
C ARG A 162 1.02 29.37 -32.36
N THR A 163 0.96 28.39 -31.47
CA THR A 163 -0.33 27.97 -30.90
C THR A 163 -0.09 27.54 -29.46
N CYS A 164 -0.57 28.38 -28.54
CA CYS A 164 -0.85 27.97 -27.17
C CYS A 164 -1.66 26.67 -27.22
N LEU A 165 -1.09 25.57 -26.74
CA LEU A 165 -1.89 24.42 -26.35
C LEU A 165 -2.55 24.77 -25.02
N LEU A 166 -3.65 25.52 -25.13
CA LEU A 166 -4.76 25.37 -24.19
C LEU A 166 -5.04 23.86 -24.11
N SER A 167 -4.92 23.33 -22.90
CA SER A 167 -5.51 22.06 -22.54
C SER A 167 -7.02 22.17 -22.76
N THR A 168 -7.48 21.87 -23.99
CA THR A 168 -8.87 21.54 -24.27
C THR A 168 -9.13 20.22 -23.57
N SER A 169 -9.50 20.32 -22.29
CA SER A 169 -10.22 19.27 -21.61
C SER A 169 -11.51 19.05 -22.40
N ASN A 170 -11.51 18.04 -23.27
CA ASN A 170 -12.75 17.44 -23.75
C ASN A 170 -13.40 16.76 -22.54
N ASN A 171 -14.05 17.60 -21.74
CA ASN A 171 -14.79 17.27 -20.54
C ASN A 171 -16.09 16.60 -20.99
N ILE A 172 -16.00 15.36 -21.47
CA ILE A 172 -17.15 14.47 -21.69
C ILE A 172 -17.86 14.23 -20.34
N ALA A 173 -17.17 14.43 -19.22
CA ALA A 173 -17.75 14.41 -17.88
C ALA A 173 -18.63 15.63 -17.54
N ALA A 174 -18.60 16.71 -18.34
CA ALA A 174 -19.43 17.90 -18.11
C ALA A 174 -20.81 17.84 -18.80
N SER A 175 -21.08 16.81 -19.62
CA SER A 175 -22.38 16.64 -20.31
C SER A 175 -23.34 15.69 -19.62
N MET A 176 -22.94 15.06 -18.52
CA MET A 176 -23.86 14.33 -17.66
C MET A 176 -24.23 15.20 -16.46
N PRO A 177 -25.49 15.65 -16.34
CA PRO A 177 -25.95 16.20 -15.07
C PRO A 177 -25.68 15.13 -14.00
N PRO A 178 -25.17 15.51 -12.82
CA PRO A 178 -25.01 14.55 -11.72
C PRO A 178 -26.36 13.84 -11.56
N PRO A 179 -26.40 12.49 -11.56
CA PRO A 179 -27.63 11.76 -11.35
C PRO A 179 -28.27 12.34 -10.10
N ASP A 180 -29.54 12.77 -10.22
CA ASP A 180 -30.27 13.47 -9.19
C ASP A 180 -30.26 12.60 -7.91
N ALA A 181 -29.27 12.83 -7.05
CA ALA A 181 -28.88 11.90 -5.99
C ALA A 181 -29.86 11.92 -4.82
N PHE A 182 -30.89 12.75 -4.91
CA PHE A 182 -31.87 12.97 -3.87
C PHE A 182 -33.25 13.07 -4.50
N PRO A 183 -33.98 11.95 -4.67
CA PRO A 183 -35.41 12.05 -4.90
C PRO A 183 -36.02 12.96 -3.82
N PRO A 184 -36.94 13.87 -4.17
CA PRO A 184 -37.56 14.76 -3.21
C PRO A 184 -38.12 13.93 -2.06
N LYS A 185 -37.76 14.32 -0.82
CA LYS A 185 -38.27 13.67 0.38
C LYS A 185 -39.79 13.60 0.25
N PRO A 186 -40.42 12.41 0.34
CA PRO A 186 -41.87 12.34 0.41
C PRO A 186 -42.31 13.22 1.59
N PRO A 187 -43.39 14.01 1.45
CA PRO A 187 -43.87 14.87 2.51
C PRO A 187 -44.01 14.03 3.79
N SER A 188 -43.42 14.52 4.88
CA SER A 188 -43.52 13.87 6.18
C SER A 188 -45.01 13.67 6.52
N LYS A 189 -45.35 12.46 6.94
CA LYS A 189 -46.73 12.07 7.30
C LYS A 189 -47.32 12.87 8.48
N GLU A 190 -46.56 13.76 9.11
CA GLU A 190 -47.01 14.57 10.23
C GLU A 190 -48.11 15.59 9.88
N GLU A 191 -48.33 15.88 8.59
CA GLU A 191 -49.42 16.77 8.16
C GLU A 191 -50.72 16.05 7.75
N ARG A 192 -50.73 14.72 7.65
CA ARG A 192 -51.95 13.94 7.35
C ARG A 192 -52.65 13.36 8.57
N ASP A 193 -52.00 13.27 9.72
CA ASP A 193 -52.57 12.59 10.89
C ASP A 193 -53.47 13.47 11.78
N LYS A 194 -53.49 14.80 11.61
CA LYS A 194 -54.44 15.67 12.35
C LYS A 194 -55.93 15.44 12.01
N ARG A 195 -56.27 14.59 11.04
CA ARG A 195 -57.68 14.23 10.73
C ARG A 195 -58.08 12.80 11.10
N PHE A 196 -57.18 11.97 11.64
CA PHE A 196 -57.51 10.60 12.07
C PHE A 196 -57.31 10.32 13.56
N PHE A 197 -56.88 11.31 14.34
CA PHE A 197 -56.61 11.23 15.79
C PHE A 197 -57.84 11.02 16.71
N LYS A 198 -58.99 10.56 16.20
CA LYS A 198 -60.22 10.41 17.02
C LYS A 198 -60.78 9.01 17.19
N LYS A 199 -60.14 7.92 16.73
CA LYS A 199 -60.86 6.62 16.77
C LYS A 199 -60.18 5.32 17.18
N LYS A 200 -58.90 5.23 17.52
CA LYS A 200 -58.35 3.96 18.03
C LYS A 200 -57.30 4.16 19.12
N MET A 201 -57.77 4.55 20.29
CA MET A 201 -57.20 4.07 21.54
C MET A 201 -57.59 2.59 21.71
N LEU A 202 -56.74 1.85 22.42
CA LEU A 202 -56.86 0.47 22.90
C LEU A 202 -56.16 -0.57 22.01
N PHE A 203 -55.43 -1.46 22.70
CA PHE A 203 -54.52 -2.51 22.27
C PHE A 203 -53.08 -2.06 21.92
N SER A 204 -52.00 -2.67 22.41
CA SER A 204 -51.79 -3.66 23.46
C SER A 204 -50.26 -3.90 23.50
N MET A 205 -49.71 -3.96 24.71
CA MET A 205 -48.60 -4.80 25.17
C MET A 205 -47.21 -4.78 24.50
N ALA A 206 -46.24 -4.61 25.41
CA ALA A 206 -44.80 -4.71 25.29
C ALA A 206 -44.26 -5.99 24.62
N ILE A 207 -43.19 -5.84 23.84
CA ILE A 207 -42.27 -6.92 23.48
C ILE A 207 -40.83 -6.44 23.76
N PRO A 208 -40.05 -7.13 24.62
CA PRO A 208 -38.64 -6.80 24.83
C PRO A 208 -37.78 -7.22 23.63
N ARG A 209 -36.92 -6.30 23.19
CA ARG A 209 -35.97 -6.51 22.09
C ARG A 209 -34.87 -7.50 22.50
N LEU A 210 -34.92 -8.71 21.95
CA LEU A 210 -33.80 -9.65 21.93
C LEU A 210 -32.66 -9.08 21.07
N ARG A 211 -31.48 -8.90 21.66
CA ARG A 211 -30.25 -8.52 20.94
C ARG A 211 -29.74 -9.72 20.15
N PRO A 212 -29.44 -9.60 18.85
CA PRO A 212 -28.83 -10.67 18.08
C PRO A 212 -27.45 -11.02 18.61
N VAL A 213 -27.28 -12.31 18.83
CA VAL A 213 -26.17 -13.04 19.43
C VAL A 213 -24.88 -12.89 18.61
N HIS A 214 -23.83 -12.47 19.30
CA HIS A 214 -22.48 -13.06 19.29
C HIS A 214 -22.04 -13.76 18.00
N ARG A 215 -21.20 -13.08 17.18
CA ARG A 215 -20.45 -13.71 16.10
C ARG A 215 -19.45 -14.71 16.69
N GLN A 216 -19.83 -15.98 16.72
CA GLN A 216 -18.91 -17.09 16.96
C GLN A 216 -17.98 -17.21 15.75
N HIS A 217 -16.69 -16.93 15.97
CA HIS A 217 -15.65 -17.35 15.04
C HIS A 217 -15.47 -18.87 15.17
N PRO A 218 -15.24 -19.61 14.06
CA PRO A 218 -14.90 -21.03 14.13
C PRO A 218 -13.63 -21.23 14.95
N VAL A 219 -13.73 -22.08 15.98
CA VAL A 219 -12.58 -22.55 16.76
C VAL A 219 -11.70 -23.36 15.81
N HIS A 220 -10.48 -22.88 15.57
CA HIS A 220 -9.46 -23.64 14.86
C HIS A 220 -9.09 -24.87 15.71
N PRO A 221 -9.03 -26.09 15.14
CA PRO A 221 -8.55 -27.25 15.88
C PRO A 221 -7.07 -27.02 16.26
N VAL A 222 -6.82 -27.09 17.56
CA VAL A 222 -5.48 -27.15 18.15
C VAL A 222 -4.84 -28.45 17.66
N LEU A 223 -3.77 -28.33 16.87
CA LEU A 223 -2.91 -29.47 16.56
C LEU A 223 -2.01 -29.70 17.77
N ASP A 224 -2.34 -30.71 18.57
CA ASP A 224 -1.42 -31.28 19.56
C ASP A 224 -0.22 -31.89 18.82
N ILE A 225 0.88 -31.13 18.77
CA ILE A 225 2.18 -31.64 18.33
C ILE A 225 2.74 -32.44 19.50
N LYS A 226 2.43 -33.74 19.52
CA LYS A 226 3.16 -34.73 20.32
C LYS A 226 4.56 -34.86 19.72
N SER A 227 5.57 -34.37 20.45
CA SER A 227 6.97 -34.69 20.20
C SER A 227 7.21 -36.16 20.55
N SER A 228 7.28 -37.01 19.54
CA SER A 228 7.84 -38.35 19.65
C SER A 228 8.87 -38.49 18.54
N GLY A 229 10.15 -38.48 18.94
CA GLY A 229 11.23 -38.83 18.05
C GLY A 229 11.19 -40.33 17.76
N THR A 230 11.44 -40.67 16.51
CA THR A 230 12.19 -41.86 16.07
C THR A 230 12.41 -41.72 14.57
N ASP A 231 13.62 -42.13 14.17
CA ASP A 231 14.16 -42.12 12.82
C ASP A 231 13.38 -43.00 11.82
N ASP A 232 13.71 -42.77 10.55
CA ASP A 232 13.56 -43.61 9.37
C ASP A 232 12.37 -43.48 8.39
N GLU A 233 12.82 -43.50 7.11
CA GLU A 233 12.20 -43.87 5.84
C GLU A 233 11.05 -43.05 5.20
N SER A 234 11.46 -42.33 4.14
CA SER A 234 10.86 -42.27 2.80
C SER A 234 9.37 -42.63 2.61
N ALA A 235 8.55 -41.61 2.36
CA ALA A 235 7.30 -41.77 1.61
C ALA A 235 6.99 -40.52 0.75
N PRO A 236 6.40 -40.70 -0.45
CA PRO A 236 6.16 -39.60 -1.39
C PRO A 236 4.93 -38.77 -1.03
N SER A 237 5.11 -37.45 -1.04
CA SER A 237 4.07 -36.46 -0.78
C SER A 237 3.02 -36.40 -1.90
N THR A 238 1.78 -36.74 -1.59
CA THR A 238 0.63 -36.54 -2.48
C THR A 238 0.16 -35.08 -2.47
N PRO A 239 -0.24 -34.49 -3.62
CA PRO A 239 -0.72 -33.12 -3.68
C PRO A 239 -2.17 -33.01 -3.17
N ARG A 240 -2.40 -32.20 -2.14
CA ARG A 240 -3.74 -31.81 -1.70
C ARG A 240 -4.40 -30.86 -2.70
N VAL A 241 -5.46 -31.34 -3.36
CA VAL A 241 -6.32 -30.54 -4.23
C VAL A 241 -7.24 -29.66 -3.36
N PHE A 242 -7.03 -28.34 -3.39
CA PHE A 242 -7.96 -27.39 -2.78
C PHE A 242 -9.14 -27.14 -3.74
N ALA A 243 -10.32 -27.66 -3.38
CA ALA A 243 -11.56 -27.32 -4.06
C ALA A 243 -11.95 -25.86 -3.78
N ARG A 244 -11.91 -25.01 -4.81
CA ARG A 244 -12.40 -23.62 -4.74
C ARG A 244 -13.93 -23.63 -4.68
N THR A 245 -14.48 -23.25 -3.53
CA THR A 245 -15.91 -22.94 -3.43
C THR A 245 -16.21 -21.67 -4.23
N ARG A 246 -17.05 -21.80 -5.27
CA ARG A 246 -17.55 -20.67 -6.06
C ARG A 246 -18.42 -19.79 -5.15
N ARG A 247 -17.85 -18.69 -4.66
CA ARG A 247 -18.63 -17.63 -4.01
C ARG A 247 -19.29 -16.82 -5.11
N HIS A 248 -20.59 -17.06 -5.32
CA HIS A 248 -21.43 -16.18 -6.13
C HIS A 248 -21.60 -14.86 -5.38
N PHE A 249 -20.94 -13.81 -5.84
CA PHE A 249 -21.30 -12.45 -5.48
C PHE A 249 -22.65 -12.16 -6.15
N GLY A 250 -23.73 -12.27 -5.38
CA GLY A 250 -25.06 -11.86 -5.81
C GLY A 250 -25.09 -10.35 -5.99
N ILE A 251 -24.88 -9.88 -7.22
CA ILE A 251 -25.32 -8.55 -7.64
C ILE A 251 -26.82 -8.69 -7.88
N PHE A 252 -27.61 -8.13 -6.96
CA PHE A 252 -29.07 -8.15 -7.03
C PHE A 252 -29.54 -7.43 -8.30
N CYS A 253 -29.88 -8.20 -9.34
CA CYS A 253 -30.68 -7.72 -10.45
C CYS A 253 -32.15 -7.68 -9.99
N THR A 254 -32.66 -6.50 -9.61
CA THR A 254 -34.09 -6.30 -9.39
C THR A 254 -34.81 -6.31 -10.73
N GLY A 255 -35.39 -7.45 -11.10
CA GLY A 255 -36.27 -7.59 -12.26
C GLY A 255 -37.63 -6.93 -11.98
N LYS A 256 -37.97 -5.88 -12.76
CA LYS A 256 -39.32 -5.33 -12.85
C LYS A 256 -40.22 -6.33 -13.57
N GLN A 257 -41.28 -6.82 -12.91
CA GLN A 257 -42.37 -7.51 -13.59
C GLN A 257 -43.24 -6.49 -14.31
N SER A 258 -43.26 -6.53 -15.64
CA SER A 258 -44.25 -5.84 -16.46
C SER A 258 -45.53 -6.69 -16.47
N GLY A 259 -46.54 -6.24 -15.73
CA GLY A 259 -47.90 -6.74 -15.90
C GLY A 259 -48.43 -6.30 -17.27
N ARG A 260 -48.85 -7.27 -18.08
CA ARG A 260 -49.76 -7.04 -19.20
C ARG A 260 -51.15 -7.52 -18.79
N ALA A 261 -52.11 -6.61 -18.98
CA ALA A 261 -53.53 -6.89 -19.10
C ALA A 261 -53.82 -7.68 -20.38
#